data_AF-A0A7C2ILI3-F1
#
_entry.id   AF-A0A7C2ILI3-F1
#
_cell.length_a   1.000
_cell.length_b   1.000
_cell.length_c   1.000
_cell.angle_alpha   90.00
_cell.angle_beta   90.00
_cell.angle_gamma   90.00
#
_symmetry.space_group_name_H-M   'P 1'
#
loop_
_entity.id
_entity.type
_entity.pdbx_description
1 polymer ?
#
loop_
_entity_poly.entity_id
_entity_poly.type
_entity_poly.pdbx_seq_one_letter_code
_entity_poly.pdbx_strand_id
1 'polypeptide(L)'
;MKGIMEGDCAKRGLCAALALSVSLCLILGALIAAGCGKTNPPLRYEPDPGTVVVRVEAGGGLPFPGDDLVPLFQLFGDGRVVKWQGEAGGRGVLAQGRISPEDTAELLQGLSDAGLFQLKEEYRDASVYDATYRNIYVKLAEAEKVVRVWMTMEVPQFDKAYDLIMDFPVGNLSEYVPEKGYLVVVNYPQEAAGGWSFLDPNSEIYKLLPDVVTLSQAAESHTAMAVDGSVFLQLKKYDNQQSSRGLYIRQPDGGCLAVYPVYEPRAAKKP
;
A
#
# COMPACT_ATOMS: atom_id res chain seq x y z
N MET A 1 -88.70 -11.81 -42.67
CA MET A 1 -88.28 -10.64 -41.86
C MET A 1 -88.18 -11.08 -40.40
N LYS A 2 -86.99 -11.42 -39.95
CA LYS A 2 -86.65 -11.73 -38.56
C LYS A 2 -85.16 -11.46 -38.44
N GLY A 3 -84.80 -10.37 -37.79
CA GLY A 3 -83.42 -10.03 -37.50
C GLY A 3 -82.97 -10.66 -36.18
N ILE A 4 -81.67 -10.91 -36.04
CA ILE A 4 -80.93 -10.91 -34.78
C ILE A 4 -79.49 -10.51 -35.16
N MET A 5 -79.07 -9.31 -34.75
CA MET A 5 -77.66 -8.90 -34.68
C MET A 5 -77.27 -8.95 -33.21
N GLU A 6 -76.41 -9.90 -32.84
CA GLU A 6 -75.77 -9.97 -31.53
C GLU A 6 -74.46 -9.20 -31.55
N GLY A 7 -74.21 -8.51 -30.44
CA GLY A 7 -73.15 -7.54 -30.27
C GLY A 7 -71.81 -8.19 -29.92
N ASP A 8 -70.75 -7.62 -30.48
CA ASP A 8 -69.36 -7.95 -30.17
C ASP A 8 -68.61 -6.63 -29.93
N CYS A 9 -68.80 -6.03 -28.75
CA CYS A 9 -68.17 -4.75 -28.41
C CYS A 9 -67.70 -4.66 -26.94
N ALA A 10 -67.30 -5.78 -26.33
CA ALA A 10 -66.94 -5.79 -24.89
C ALA A 10 -65.62 -6.50 -24.53
N LYS A 11 -64.74 -6.82 -25.48
CA LYS A 11 -63.47 -7.54 -25.19
C LYS A 11 -62.17 -6.77 -25.43
N ARG A 12 -62.21 -5.52 -25.90
CA ARG A 12 -60.98 -4.76 -26.23
C ARG A 12 -60.42 -3.88 -25.09
N GLY A 13 -61.16 -3.67 -24.00
CA GLY A 13 -60.73 -2.81 -22.89
C GLY A 13 -59.85 -3.49 -21.83
N LEU A 14 -59.93 -4.82 -21.68
CA LEU A 14 -59.32 -5.52 -20.55
C LEU A 14 -57.83 -5.88 -20.77
N CYS A 15 -57.37 -6.03 -22.02
CA CYS A 15 -55.97 -6.37 -22.31
C CYS A 15 -54.99 -5.19 -22.13
N ALA A 16 -55.45 -3.94 -22.31
CA ALA A 16 -54.58 -2.77 -22.20
C ALA A 16 -54.24 -2.41 -20.74
N ALA A 17 -55.15 -2.68 -19.80
CA ALA A 17 -54.96 -2.36 -18.38
C ALA A 17 -53.96 -3.33 -17.68
N LEU A 18 -53.88 -4.59 -18.12
CA LEU A 18 -52.95 -5.59 -17.57
C LEU A 18 -51.51 -5.39 -18.06
N ALA A 19 -51.30 -4.90 -19.30
CA ALA A 19 -49.96 -4.64 -19.82
C ALA A 19 -49.28 -3.42 -19.18
N LEU A 20 -50.06 -2.41 -18.75
CA LEU A 20 -49.53 -1.23 -18.06
C LEU A 20 -49.08 -1.53 -16.62
N SER A 21 -49.78 -2.40 -15.89
CA SER A 21 -49.43 -2.67 -14.48
C SER A 21 -48.18 -3.52 -14.32
N VAL A 22 -47.94 -4.48 -15.24
CA VAL A 22 -46.72 -5.30 -15.25
C VAL A 22 -45.48 -4.47 -15.59
N SER A 23 -45.61 -3.51 -16.52
CA SER A 23 -44.51 -2.61 -16.90
C SER A 23 -44.11 -1.65 -15.78
N LEU A 24 -45.09 -1.15 -15.01
CA LEU A 24 -44.81 -0.24 -13.89
C LEU A 24 -44.12 -0.94 -12.71
N CYS A 25 -44.46 -2.21 -12.43
CA CYS A 25 -43.79 -3.00 -11.38
C CYS A 25 -42.34 -3.37 -11.74
N LEU A 26 -42.02 -3.60 -13.01
CA LEU A 26 -40.63 -3.84 -13.44
C LEU A 26 -39.75 -2.59 -13.32
N ILE A 27 -40.29 -1.40 -13.59
CA ILE A 27 -39.57 -0.12 -13.43
C ILE A 27 -39.35 0.19 -11.94
N LEU A 28 -40.35 -0.07 -11.07
CA LEU A 28 -40.20 0.12 -9.63
C LEU A 28 -39.23 -0.88 -8.98
N GLY A 29 -39.21 -2.13 -9.44
CA GLY A 29 -38.26 -3.15 -8.97
C GLY A 29 -36.80 -2.82 -9.31
N ALA A 30 -36.55 -2.24 -10.49
CA ALA A 30 -35.23 -1.76 -10.88
C ALA A 30 -34.74 -0.56 -10.05
N LEU A 31 -35.65 0.32 -9.62
CA LEU A 31 -35.33 1.48 -8.77
C LEU A 31 -35.07 1.10 -7.30
N ILE A 32 -35.74 0.08 -6.77
CA ILE A 32 -35.51 -0.40 -5.39
C ILE A 32 -34.20 -1.18 -5.29
N ALA A 33 -33.80 -1.91 -6.35
CA ALA A 33 -32.47 -2.53 -6.41
C ALA A 33 -31.32 -1.50 -6.48
N ALA A 34 -31.58 -0.28 -6.97
CA ALA A 34 -30.61 0.82 -6.98
C ALA A 34 -30.54 1.61 -5.65
N GLY A 35 -31.53 1.46 -4.75
CA GLY A 35 -31.71 2.32 -3.57
C GLY A 35 -30.96 1.92 -2.30
N CYS A 36 -30.33 0.74 -2.26
CA CYS A 36 -29.58 0.27 -1.08
C CYS A 36 -28.06 0.22 -1.27
N GLY A 37 -27.55 0.58 -2.45
CA GLY A 37 -26.12 0.75 -2.67
C GLY A 37 -25.67 2.13 -2.18
N LYS A 38 -24.71 2.20 -1.25
CA LYS A 38 -23.98 3.45 -1.01
C LYS A 38 -23.41 3.92 -2.35
N THR A 39 -23.80 5.11 -2.80
CA THR A 39 -23.24 5.71 -4.00
C THR A 39 -21.74 5.92 -3.81
N ASN A 40 -20.95 5.63 -4.85
CA ASN A 40 -19.51 5.89 -4.80
C ASN A 40 -19.25 7.39 -4.66
N PRO A 41 -18.19 7.79 -3.93
CA PRO A 41 -17.82 9.19 -3.84
C PRO A 41 -17.41 9.71 -5.22
N PRO A 42 -17.58 11.03 -5.50
CA PRO A 42 -16.99 11.65 -6.67
C PRO A 42 -15.47 11.44 -6.69
N LEU A 43 -14.92 10.91 -7.79
CA LEU A 43 -13.50 10.56 -7.92
C LEU A 43 -12.58 11.76 -8.20
N ARG A 44 -12.96 12.95 -7.75
CA ARG A 44 -12.14 14.16 -7.88
C ARG A 44 -11.02 14.12 -6.84
N TYR A 45 -9.83 14.55 -7.20
CA TYR A 45 -8.68 14.66 -6.28
C TYR A 45 -8.04 16.04 -6.41
N GLU A 46 -7.21 16.41 -5.42
CA GLU A 46 -6.47 17.67 -5.42
C GLU A 46 -5.12 17.47 -6.12
N PRO A 47 -4.79 18.24 -7.17
CA PRO A 47 -3.59 18.02 -7.98
C PRO A 47 -2.30 18.62 -7.36
N ASP A 48 -2.26 18.75 -6.03
CA ASP A 48 -1.13 19.33 -5.29
C ASP A 48 0.00 18.29 -5.11
N PRO A 49 1.29 18.66 -5.31
CA PRO A 49 2.42 17.75 -5.17
C PRO A 49 2.66 17.22 -3.74
N GLY A 50 2.09 17.88 -2.72
CA GLY A 50 2.10 17.45 -1.32
C GLY A 50 0.92 16.55 -0.95
N THR A 51 -0.14 16.51 -1.76
CA THR A 51 -1.31 15.65 -1.50
C THR A 51 -1.03 14.22 -1.95
N VAL A 52 -1.11 13.27 -1.01
CA VAL A 52 -1.07 11.83 -1.33
C VAL A 52 -2.49 11.37 -1.70
N VAL A 53 -2.67 10.95 -2.95
CA VAL A 53 -3.95 10.52 -3.51
C VAL A 53 -4.20 9.03 -3.29
N VAL A 54 -3.20 8.18 -3.57
CA VAL A 54 -3.29 6.74 -3.32
C VAL A 54 -2.04 6.31 -2.55
N ARG A 55 -2.23 5.48 -1.53
CA ARG A 55 -1.12 4.89 -0.78
C ARG A 55 -1.41 3.44 -0.45
N VAL A 56 -0.41 2.58 -0.65
CA VAL A 56 -0.43 1.19 -0.21
C VAL A 56 0.66 0.98 0.81
N GLU A 57 0.32 0.42 1.96
CA GLU A 57 1.26 0.10 3.04
C GLU A 57 1.10 -1.37 3.43
N ALA A 58 2.17 -1.98 3.90
CA ALA A 58 2.14 -3.28 4.55
C ALA A 58 2.87 -3.20 5.89
N GLY A 59 2.44 -3.99 6.86
CA GLY A 59 3.04 -3.98 8.19
C GLY A 59 2.48 -5.08 9.07
N GLY A 60 2.60 -4.89 10.39
CA GLY A 60 2.20 -5.88 11.39
C GLY A 60 3.38 -6.79 11.76
N GLY A 61 3.08 -8.00 12.23
CA GLY A 61 4.12 -8.92 12.70
C GLY A 61 4.83 -8.46 13.98
N LEU A 62 5.72 -9.33 14.46
CA LEU A 62 6.65 -8.98 15.54
C LEU A 62 7.63 -7.90 15.06
N PRO A 63 7.90 -6.87 15.87
CA PRO A 63 8.81 -5.80 15.49
C PRO A 63 10.22 -6.33 15.24
N PHE A 64 10.79 -5.97 14.10
CA PHE A 64 12.17 -6.25 13.75
C PHE A 64 12.94 -4.93 13.56
N PRO A 65 14.21 -4.83 13.99
CA PRO A 65 14.99 -3.60 13.87
C PRO A 65 15.14 -3.07 12.44
N GLY A 66 15.16 -3.96 11.45
CA GLY A 66 15.18 -3.62 10.02
C GLY A 66 13.80 -3.42 9.40
N ASP A 67 12.72 -3.35 10.20
CA ASP A 67 11.39 -3.00 9.69
C ASP A 67 11.43 -1.60 9.08
N ASP A 68 11.15 -1.53 7.80
CA ASP A 68 11.03 -0.30 7.03
C ASP A 68 9.55 0.07 6.92
N LEU A 69 9.16 1.24 7.44
CA LEU A 69 7.75 1.67 7.42
C LEU A 69 7.35 2.38 6.13
N VAL A 70 8.13 2.26 5.07
CA VAL A 70 7.79 2.90 3.79
C VAL A 70 6.58 2.26 3.13
N PRO A 71 5.71 3.09 2.53
CA PRO A 71 4.64 2.57 1.69
C PRO A 71 5.20 1.79 0.48
N LEU A 72 4.49 0.73 0.11
CA LEU A 72 4.76 -0.05 -1.09
C LEU A 72 4.47 0.75 -2.37
N PHE A 73 3.52 1.68 -2.30
CA PHE A 73 3.14 2.56 -3.39
C PHE A 73 2.60 3.88 -2.83
N GLN A 74 2.99 5.00 -3.44
CA GLN A 74 2.40 6.32 -3.22
C GLN A 74 2.22 7.04 -4.55
N LEU A 75 1.00 7.52 -4.80
CA LEU A 75 0.67 8.47 -5.85
C LEU A 75 0.36 9.82 -5.22
N PHE A 76 1.03 10.86 -5.70
CA PHE A 76 0.81 12.25 -5.32
C PHE A 76 -0.12 12.95 -6.31
N GLY A 77 -0.75 14.06 -5.90
CA GLY A 77 -1.72 14.81 -6.69
C GLY A 77 -1.16 15.36 -8.00
N ASP A 78 0.13 15.65 -8.05
CA ASP A 78 0.79 16.09 -9.28
C ASP A 78 1.11 14.93 -10.26
N GLY A 79 0.73 13.69 -9.93
CA GLY A 79 1.00 12.50 -10.73
C GLY A 79 2.37 11.86 -10.46
N ARG A 80 3.17 12.38 -9.51
CA ARG A 80 4.40 11.72 -9.07
C ARG A 80 4.05 10.41 -8.37
N VAL A 81 4.79 9.35 -8.70
CA VAL A 81 4.67 8.04 -8.05
C VAL A 81 5.98 7.69 -7.39
N VAL A 82 5.93 7.17 -6.17
CA VAL A 82 7.04 6.48 -5.50
C VAL A 82 6.55 5.07 -5.17
N LYS A 83 7.22 4.03 -5.67
CA LYS A 83 6.81 2.63 -5.44
C LYS A 83 8.00 1.73 -5.17
N TRP A 84 7.75 0.68 -4.41
CA TRP A 84 8.69 -0.37 -4.13
C TRP A 84 9.03 -1.15 -5.41
N GLN A 85 10.32 -1.32 -5.68
CA GLN A 85 10.81 -2.27 -6.69
C GLN A 85 11.53 -3.43 -5.99
N GLY A 86 10.92 -4.61 -6.06
CA GLY A 86 11.42 -5.84 -5.46
C GLY A 86 10.28 -6.80 -5.13
N GLU A 87 10.62 -7.99 -4.66
CA GLU A 87 9.63 -8.96 -4.17
C GLU A 87 8.87 -8.39 -2.96
N ALA A 88 7.57 -8.72 -2.84
CA ALA A 88 6.75 -8.32 -1.71
C ALA A 88 7.31 -8.90 -0.41
N GLY A 89 7.59 -8.05 0.58
CA GLY A 89 8.28 -8.45 1.82
C GLY A 89 9.79 -8.69 1.66
N GLY A 90 10.34 -8.36 0.48
CA GLY A 90 11.77 -8.41 0.19
C GLY A 90 12.55 -7.20 0.69
N ARG A 91 13.81 -7.12 0.29
CA ARG A 91 14.76 -6.04 0.55
C ARG A 91 14.95 -5.27 -0.77
N GLY A 92 14.14 -4.24 -0.95
CA GLY A 92 13.98 -3.50 -2.20
C GLY A 92 14.47 -2.07 -2.08
N VAL A 93 14.57 -1.40 -3.23
CA VAL A 93 14.76 0.05 -3.29
C VAL A 93 13.46 0.68 -3.79
N LEU A 94 13.23 1.93 -3.41
CA LEU A 94 12.13 2.70 -3.97
C LEU A 94 12.55 3.21 -5.35
N ALA A 95 11.60 3.20 -6.27
CA ALA A 95 11.70 3.90 -7.54
C ALA A 95 10.66 5.00 -7.58
N GLN A 96 10.94 6.01 -8.39
CA GLN A 96 10.04 7.11 -8.66
C GLN A 96 9.79 7.26 -10.14
N GLY A 97 8.58 7.67 -10.49
CA GLY A 97 8.18 7.98 -11.85
C GLY A 97 6.99 8.92 -11.85
N ARG A 98 6.30 9.02 -12.99
CA ARG A 98 5.09 9.82 -13.10
C ARG A 98 4.03 9.11 -13.93
N ILE A 99 2.78 9.42 -13.64
CA ILE A 99 1.62 9.08 -14.47
C ILE A 99 0.90 10.36 -14.86
N SER A 100 0.11 10.32 -15.93
CA SER A 100 -0.68 11.47 -16.38
C SER A 100 -1.92 11.69 -15.50
N PRO A 101 -2.56 12.88 -15.57
CA PRO A 101 -3.87 13.09 -14.96
C PRO A 101 -4.94 12.10 -15.46
N GLU A 102 -4.88 11.74 -16.75
CA GLU A 102 -5.77 10.74 -17.37
C GLU A 102 -5.54 9.35 -16.76
N ASP A 103 -4.29 8.93 -16.63
CA ASP A 103 -3.93 7.66 -15.98
C ASP A 103 -4.33 7.66 -14.50
N THR A 104 -4.24 8.81 -13.82
CA THR A 104 -4.69 8.95 -12.43
C THR A 104 -6.21 8.77 -12.34
N ALA A 105 -6.97 9.36 -13.27
CA ALA A 105 -8.41 9.17 -13.33
C ALA A 105 -8.78 7.71 -13.64
N GLU A 106 -8.05 7.06 -14.55
CA GLU A 106 -8.20 5.63 -14.88
C GLU A 106 -7.95 4.76 -13.65
N LEU A 107 -6.85 4.99 -12.92
CA LEU A 107 -6.53 4.26 -11.69
C LEU A 107 -7.67 4.40 -10.67
N LEU A 108 -8.12 5.62 -10.38
CA LEU A 108 -9.19 5.87 -9.41
C LEU A 108 -10.52 5.22 -9.84
N GLN A 109 -10.84 5.25 -11.13
CA GLN A 109 -12.01 4.56 -11.67
C GLN A 109 -11.88 3.04 -11.50
N GLY A 110 -10.70 2.48 -11.80
CA GLY A 110 -10.41 1.07 -11.58
C GLY A 110 -10.58 0.64 -10.12
N LEU A 111 -10.16 1.47 -9.16
CA LEU A 111 -10.40 1.22 -7.73
C LEU A 111 -11.88 1.26 -7.34
N SER A 112 -12.64 2.17 -7.95
CA SER A 112 -14.10 2.23 -7.80
C SER A 112 -14.78 0.97 -8.32
N ASP A 113 -14.38 0.53 -9.51
CA ASP A 113 -14.94 -0.64 -10.18
C ASP A 113 -14.54 -1.96 -9.51
N ALA A 114 -13.35 -2.02 -8.89
CA ALA A 114 -12.92 -3.10 -8.03
C ALA A 114 -13.75 -3.21 -6.73
N GLY A 115 -14.51 -2.16 -6.40
CA GLY A 115 -15.40 -2.09 -5.26
C GLY A 115 -14.76 -1.62 -3.96
N LEU A 116 -13.57 -1.01 -4.03
CA LEU A 116 -12.80 -0.57 -2.87
C LEU A 116 -13.63 0.34 -1.93
N PHE A 117 -14.40 1.28 -2.50
CA PHE A 117 -15.13 2.27 -1.72
C PHE A 117 -16.30 1.68 -0.90
N GLN A 118 -16.81 0.50 -1.28
CA GLN A 118 -17.90 -0.16 -0.55
C GLN A 118 -17.42 -1.10 0.57
N LEU A 119 -16.11 -1.35 0.67
CA LEU A 119 -15.54 -2.21 1.72
C LEU A 119 -15.67 -1.58 3.11
N LYS A 120 -15.57 -2.40 4.15
CA LYS A 120 -15.39 -1.92 5.53
C LYS A 120 -13.99 -1.33 5.68
N GLU A 121 -13.78 -0.53 6.72
CA GLU A 121 -12.47 0.05 7.01
C GLU A 121 -11.46 -0.99 7.48
N GLU A 122 -11.90 -2.05 8.17
CA GLU A 122 -11.02 -3.09 8.68
C GLU A 122 -11.63 -4.49 8.57
N TYR A 123 -10.78 -5.46 8.19
CA TYR A 123 -11.05 -6.90 8.18
C TYR A 123 -9.96 -7.61 8.96
N ARG A 124 -10.30 -8.16 10.13
CA ARG A 124 -9.35 -8.77 11.07
C ARG A 124 -9.94 -10.02 11.72
N ASP A 125 -9.10 -11.05 11.87
CA ASP A 125 -9.31 -12.12 12.84
C ASP A 125 -8.66 -11.73 14.18
N ALA A 126 -9.48 -11.54 15.22
CA ALA A 126 -9.00 -11.15 16.54
C ALA A 126 -8.23 -12.26 17.27
N SER A 127 -8.29 -13.52 16.78
CA SER A 127 -7.57 -14.65 17.39
C SER A 127 -6.08 -14.68 17.06
N VAL A 128 -5.63 -13.91 16.06
CA VAL A 128 -4.22 -13.84 15.64
C VAL A 128 -3.60 -12.52 16.12
N TYR A 129 -2.60 -12.61 16.99
CA TYR A 129 -2.00 -11.46 17.66
C TYR A 129 -0.85 -10.81 16.88
N ASP A 130 -0.12 -11.58 16.08
CA ASP A 130 1.08 -11.18 15.33
C ASP A 130 0.86 -11.22 13.81
N ALA A 131 -0.38 -11.15 13.35
CA ALA A 131 -0.67 -11.13 11.93
C ALA A 131 -0.07 -9.89 11.24
N THR A 132 0.28 -10.05 9.99
CA THR A 132 0.61 -8.94 9.10
C THR A 132 -0.66 -8.36 8.49
N TYR A 133 -0.59 -7.13 7.99
CA TYR A 133 -1.70 -6.46 7.31
C TYR A 133 -1.22 -5.71 6.08
N ARG A 134 -2.18 -5.38 5.20
CA ARG A 134 -2.04 -4.42 4.11
C ARG A 134 -3.10 -3.34 4.25
N ASN A 135 -2.74 -2.10 3.94
CA ASN A 135 -3.63 -0.96 3.88
C ASN A 135 -3.68 -0.41 2.46
N ILE A 136 -4.86 -0.05 1.99
CA ILE A 136 -5.04 0.86 0.85
C ILE A 136 -5.70 2.13 1.39
N TYR A 137 -5.05 3.26 1.16
CA TYR A 137 -5.52 4.60 1.46
C TYR A 137 -5.79 5.35 0.16
N VAL A 138 -6.95 5.98 0.04
CA VAL A 138 -7.32 6.84 -1.09
C VAL A 138 -7.89 8.16 -0.56
N LYS A 139 -7.29 9.28 -0.96
CA LYS A 139 -7.77 10.63 -0.67
C LYS A 139 -8.34 11.26 -1.93
N LEU A 140 -9.63 11.61 -1.85
CA LEU A 140 -10.37 12.38 -2.85
C LEU A 140 -10.63 13.79 -2.28
N ALA A 141 -11.09 14.70 -3.12
CA ALA A 141 -11.37 16.09 -2.74
C ALA A 141 -12.46 16.20 -1.66
N GLU A 142 -13.41 15.25 -1.65
CA GLU A 142 -14.59 15.28 -0.77
C GLU A 142 -14.68 14.05 0.15
N ALA A 143 -13.75 13.11 0.03
CA ALA A 143 -13.81 11.85 0.74
C ALA A 143 -12.42 11.27 0.98
N GLU A 144 -12.31 10.45 2.02
CA GLU A 144 -11.15 9.62 2.29
C GLU A 144 -11.61 8.18 2.47
N LYS A 145 -10.82 7.23 1.98
CA LYS A 145 -11.06 5.80 2.16
C LYS A 145 -9.79 5.13 2.67
N VAL A 146 -9.91 4.43 3.79
CA VAL A 146 -8.88 3.53 4.29
C VAL A 146 -9.49 2.15 4.43
N VAL A 147 -8.84 1.14 3.84
CA VAL A 147 -9.19 -0.26 4.00
C VAL A 147 -7.97 -1.01 4.48
N ARG A 148 -8.07 -1.64 5.65
CA ARG A 148 -7.06 -2.52 6.24
C ARG A 148 -7.54 -3.96 6.18
N VAL A 149 -6.73 -4.83 5.59
CA VAL A 149 -6.96 -6.27 5.58
C VAL A 149 -5.77 -6.96 6.23
N TRP A 150 -6.04 -7.69 7.31
CA TRP A 150 -5.06 -8.57 7.93
C TRP A 150 -4.91 -9.83 7.07
N MET A 151 -3.68 -10.32 6.88
CA MET A 151 -3.36 -11.43 5.95
C MET A 151 -4.03 -12.77 6.29
N THR A 152 -4.74 -12.86 7.42
CA THR A 152 -5.56 -14.01 7.81
C THR A 152 -6.96 -13.98 7.20
N MET A 153 -7.32 -12.91 6.50
CA MET A 153 -8.63 -12.67 5.91
C MET A 153 -8.55 -12.67 4.39
N GLU A 154 -9.56 -13.24 3.72
CA GLU A 154 -9.73 -13.14 2.27
C GLU A 154 -10.78 -12.08 1.94
N VAL A 155 -10.39 -11.07 1.15
CA VAL A 155 -11.29 -9.98 0.72
C VAL A 155 -11.05 -9.73 -0.78
N PRO A 156 -11.72 -10.48 -1.68
CA PRO A 156 -11.38 -10.49 -3.11
C PRO A 156 -11.40 -9.12 -3.80
N GLN A 157 -12.27 -8.20 -3.37
CA GLN A 157 -12.30 -6.83 -3.89
C GLN A 157 -11.06 -6.03 -3.48
N PHE A 158 -10.56 -6.26 -2.26
CA PHE A 158 -9.32 -5.64 -1.79
C PHE A 158 -8.12 -6.16 -2.59
N ASP A 159 -8.04 -7.47 -2.82
CA ASP A 159 -6.95 -8.08 -3.58
C ASP A 159 -6.92 -7.54 -5.03
N LYS A 160 -8.09 -7.44 -5.67
CA LYS A 160 -8.21 -6.80 -7.00
C LYS A 160 -7.74 -5.35 -7.00
N ALA A 161 -8.13 -4.56 -5.99
CA ALA A 161 -7.70 -3.17 -5.88
C ALA A 161 -6.18 -3.06 -5.61
N TYR A 162 -5.63 -3.95 -4.79
CA TYR A 162 -4.20 -4.03 -4.50
C TYR A 162 -3.41 -4.35 -5.76
N ASP A 163 -3.77 -5.41 -6.49
CA ASP A 163 -3.12 -5.83 -7.73
C ASP A 163 -3.18 -4.70 -8.76
N LEU A 164 -4.34 -4.07 -8.92
CA LEU A 164 -4.52 -2.93 -9.82
C LEU A 164 -3.58 -1.77 -9.51
N ILE A 165 -3.31 -1.44 -8.23
CA ILE A 165 -2.36 -0.39 -7.85
C ILE A 165 -0.92 -0.83 -8.11
N MET A 166 -0.57 -2.04 -7.67
CA MET A 166 0.81 -2.52 -7.71
C MET A 166 1.28 -2.78 -9.14
N ASP A 167 0.38 -3.21 -10.02
CA ASP A 167 0.66 -3.47 -11.43
C ASP A 167 0.42 -2.26 -12.35
N PHE A 168 -0.12 -1.16 -11.80
CA PHE A 168 -0.39 0.04 -12.60
C PHE A 168 0.89 0.55 -13.29
N PRO A 169 0.86 0.78 -14.62
CA PRO A 169 2.04 1.20 -15.36
C PRO A 169 2.47 2.61 -14.92
N VAL A 170 3.76 2.75 -14.61
CA VAL A 170 4.37 4.04 -14.25
C VAL A 170 5.47 4.35 -15.24
N GLY A 171 5.35 5.48 -15.94
CA GLY A 171 6.34 5.92 -16.92
C GLY A 171 7.62 6.44 -16.27
N ASN A 172 8.75 6.27 -16.97
CA ASN A 172 10.05 6.84 -16.61
C ASN A 172 10.51 6.50 -15.19
N LEU A 173 10.34 5.24 -14.77
CA LEU A 173 10.82 4.79 -13.48
C LEU A 173 12.33 4.97 -13.40
N SER A 174 12.74 5.74 -12.40
CA SER A 174 14.12 5.97 -12.02
C SER A 174 14.28 5.68 -10.54
N GLU A 175 15.51 5.57 -10.10
CA GLU A 175 15.79 5.36 -8.69
C GLU A 175 15.30 6.54 -7.83
N TYR A 176 14.66 6.22 -6.70
CA TYR A 176 14.30 7.22 -5.71
C TYR A 176 15.46 7.41 -4.72
N VAL A 177 16.05 8.61 -4.74
CA VAL A 177 17.04 9.03 -3.75
C VAL A 177 16.32 9.92 -2.74
N PRO A 178 16.11 9.47 -1.48
CA PRO A 178 15.51 10.35 -0.47
C PRO A 178 16.49 11.48 -0.12
N GLU A 179 16.03 12.52 0.57
CA GLU A 179 16.93 13.54 1.14
C GLU A 179 17.83 12.94 2.23
N LYS A 180 17.25 12.07 3.05
CA LYS A 180 17.92 11.32 4.11
C LYS A 180 17.34 9.92 4.22
N GLY A 181 18.16 8.99 4.68
CA GLY A 181 17.69 7.71 5.21
C GLY A 181 18.16 7.52 6.64
N TYR A 182 17.91 6.35 7.21
CA TYR A 182 18.27 6.06 8.60
C TYR A 182 19.01 4.75 8.73
N LEU A 183 19.91 4.70 9.70
CA LEU A 183 20.56 3.48 10.17
C LEU A 183 19.99 3.12 11.54
N VAL A 184 19.40 1.93 11.65
CA VAL A 184 19.05 1.33 12.94
C VAL A 184 20.17 0.36 13.30
N VAL A 185 20.74 0.52 14.49
CA VAL A 185 21.88 -0.30 14.94
C VAL A 185 21.46 -1.15 16.13
N VAL A 186 21.86 -2.41 16.15
CA VAL A 186 21.60 -3.35 17.25
C VAL A 186 22.86 -4.10 17.62
N ASN A 187 23.11 -4.25 18.92
CA ASN A 187 24.15 -5.11 19.46
C ASN A 187 23.72 -6.58 19.43
N TYR A 188 24.56 -7.44 18.87
CA TYR A 188 24.40 -8.89 18.93
C TYR A 188 25.55 -9.52 19.70
N PRO A 189 25.28 -10.53 20.55
CA PRO A 189 26.35 -11.32 21.14
C PRO A 189 27.10 -12.07 20.02
N GLN A 190 28.41 -12.18 20.15
CA GLN A 190 29.28 -12.81 19.14
C GLN A 190 28.81 -14.24 18.77
N GLU A 191 28.29 -14.96 19.75
CA GLU A 191 27.77 -16.33 19.61
C GLU A 191 26.55 -16.41 18.69
N ALA A 192 25.75 -15.35 18.58
CA ALA A 192 24.61 -15.26 17.67
C ALA A 192 25.03 -14.99 16.21
N ALA A 193 26.28 -14.56 15.99
CA ALA A 193 26.79 -14.19 14.66
C ALA A 193 27.44 -15.36 13.89
N GLY A 194 27.33 -16.60 14.39
CA GLY A 194 27.85 -17.78 13.73
C GLY A 194 27.31 -17.95 12.31
N GLY A 195 28.17 -17.79 11.30
CA GLY A 195 27.80 -17.92 9.88
C GLY A 195 27.40 -16.62 9.18
N TRP A 196 27.46 -15.47 9.84
CA TRP A 196 27.22 -14.17 9.19
C TRP A 196 28.48 -13.67 8.47
N SER A 197 28.26 -13.02 7.32
CA SER A 197 29.32 -12.33 6.59
C SER A 197 29.50 -10.94 7.18
N PHE A 198 30.68 -10.69 7.76
CA PHE A 198 31.04 -9.38 8.27
C PHE A 198 31.51 -8.48 7.14
N LEU A 199 31.16 -7.20 7.22
CA LEU A 199 31.62 -6.19 6.29
C LEU A 199 33.14 -5.99 6.44
N ASP A 200 33.87 -6.06 5.33
CA ASP A 200 35.32 -5.82 5.31
C ASP A 200 35.60 -4.35 5.68
N PRO A 201 36.37 -4.07 6.75
CA PRO A 201 36.74 -2.71 7.15
C PRO A 201 37.43 -1.88 6.07
N ASN A 202 38.00 -2.51 5.05
CA ASN A 202 38.67 -1.83 3.93
C ASN A 202 37.75 -1.57 2.74
N SER A 203 36.53 -2.12 2.73
CA SER A 203 35.58 -1.95 1.63
C SER A 203 35.06 -0.51 1.52
N GLU A 204 34.70 -0.09 0.30
CA GLU A 204 34.09 1.23 0.08
C GLU A 204 32.77 1.39 0.84
N ILE A 205 31.98 0.31 0.95
CA ILE A 205 30.72 0.31 1.70
C ILE A 205 30.97 0.52 3.21
N TYR A 206 32.04 -0.05 3.78
CA TYR A 206 32.37 0.20 5.18
C TYR A 206 32.70 1.66 5.45
N LYS A 207 33.41 2.31 4.53
CA LYS A 207 33.80 3.73 4.64
C LYS A 207 32.61 4.69 4.59
N LEU A 208 31.46 4.24 4.09
CA LEU A 208 30.21 5.00 4.09
C LEU A 208 29.52 5.04 5.45
N LEU A 209 29.89 4.12 6.36
CA LEU A 209 29.28 4.04 7.67
C LEU A 209 29.93 5.04 8.65
N PRO A 210 29.16 5.55 9.62
CA PRO A 210 29.71 6.17 10.81
C PRO A 210 30.73 5.25 11.50
N ASP A 211 31.65 5.84 12.26
CA ASP A 211 32.64 5.05 12.99
C ASP A 211 31.99 4.12 14.03
N VAL A 212 32.71 3.06 14.40
CA VAL A 212 32.18 2.01 15.28
C VAL A 212 31.75 2.52 16.65
N VAL A 213 32.40 3.58 17.18
CA VAL A 213 32.03 4.16 18.48
C VAL A 213 30.67 4.83 18.38
N THR A 214 30.46 5.62 17.32
CA THR A 214 29.17 6.25 17.04
C THR A 214 28.06 5.20 16.85
N LEU A 215 28.34 4.12 16.10
CA LEU A 215 27.37 3.05 15.89
C LEU A 215 27.03 2.30 17.18
N SER A 216 28.02 2.01 18.04
CA SER A 216 27.79 1.40 19.35
C SER A 216 26.91 2.27 20.25
N GLN A 217 27.16 3.59 20.29
CA GLN A 217 26.32 4.52 21.05
C GLN A 217 24.87 4.55 20.54
N ALA A 218 24.67 4.51 19.22
CA ALA A 218 23.33 4.43 18.64
C ALA A 218 22.60 3.12 19.02
N ALA A 219 23.33 2.00 19.05
CA ALA A 219 22.79 0.71 19.47
C ALA A 219 22.38 0.69 20.94
N GLU A 220 23.22 1.25 21.83
CA GLU A 220 22.96 1.35 23.27
C GLU A 220 21.78 2.29 23.58
N SER A 221 21.67 3.39 22.85
CA SER A 221 20.59 4.37 23.03
C SER A 221 19.30 4.03 22.28
N HIS A 222 19.29 2.94 21.49
CA HIS A 222 18.19 2.55 20.60
C HIS A 222 17.71 3.69 19.69
N THR A 223 18.64 4.53 19.22
CA THR A 223 18.33 5.71 18.41
C THR A 223 18.72 5.47 16.96
N ALA A 224 17.79 5.72 16.04
CA ALA A 224 18.09 5.68 14.61
C ALA A 224 18.95 6.88 14.20
N MET A 225 19.96 6.64 13.37
CA MET A 225 20.87 7.68 12.90
C MET A 225 20.48 8.13 11.50
N ALA A 226 20.22 9.41 11.30
CA ALA A 226 20.03 9.96 9.96
C ALA A 226 21.37 10.00 9.20
N VAL A 227 21.34 9.65 7.93
CA VAL A 227 22.47 9.79 7.00
C VAL A 227 21.99 10.40 5.68
N ASP A 228 22.91 10.99 4.94
CA ASP A 228 22.63 11.52 3.60
C ASP A 228 21.96 10.47 2.71
N GLY A 229 20.95 10.88 1.95
CA GLY A 229 20.16 9.94 1.15
C GLY A 229 20.94 9.18 0.09
N SER A 230 21.98 9.77 -0.48
CA SER A 230 22.85 9.09 -1.46
C SER A 230 23.74 8.04 -0.80
N VAL A 231 24.20 8.31 0.43
CA VAL A 231 24.94 7.34 1.26
C VAL A 231 24.01 6.20 1.69
N PHE A 232 22.83 6.54 2.22
CA PHE A 232 21.80 5.58 2.59
C PHE A 232 21.48 4.62 1.45
N LEU A 233 21.28 5.13 0.25
CA LEU A 233 20.86 4.33 -0.89
C LEU A 233 21.94 3.34 -1.32
N GLN A 234 23.21 3.72 -1.26
CA GLN A 234 24.33 2.80 -1.50
C GLN A 234 24.36 1.67 -0.46
N LEU A 235 24.19 2.01 0.82
CA LEU A 235 24.11 1.03 1.91
C LEU A 235 22.91 0.09 1.73
N LYS A 236 21.73 0.63 1.40
CA LYS A 236 20.50 -0.14 1.17
C LYS A 236 20.65 -1.12 0.00
N LYS A 237 21.20 -0.66 -1.13
CA LYS A 237 21.47 -1.53 -2.28
C LYS A 237 22.42 -2.67 -1.93
N TYR A 238 23.49 -2.36 -1.21
CA TYR A 238 24.44 -3.38 -0.80
C TYR A 238 23.77 -4.40 0.13
N ASP A 239 23.03 -3.94 1.15
CA ASP A 239 22.25 -4.82 2.03
C ASP A 239 21.28 -5.72 1.25
N ASN A 240 20.56 -5.14 0.28
CA ASN A 240 19.63 -5.88 -0.59
C ASN A 240 20.33 -6.95 -1.45
N GLN A 241 21.56 -6.70 -1.90
CA GLN A 241 22.37 -7.64 -2.69
C GLN A 241 22.93 -8.79 -1.84
N GLN A 242 23.18 -8.55 -0.55
CA GLN A 242 23.59 -9.63 0.34
C GLN A 242 22.40 -10.55 0.63
N SER A 243 22.62 -11.83 0.90
CA SER A 243 21.56 -12.72 1.42
C SER A 243 21.27 -12.49 2.92
N SER A 244 22.01 -11.58 3.56
CA SER A 244 22.01 -11.35 5.00
C SER A 244 21.13 -10.17 5.41
N ARG A 245 20.34 -10.29 6.48
CA ARG A 245 19.48 -9.18 6.96
C ARG A 245 20.30 -8.17 7.75
N GLY A 246 20.79 -7.13 7.10
CA GLY A 246 21.61 -6.08 7.70
C GLY A 246 23.10 -6.20 7.37
N LEU A 247 23.82 -5.13 7.67
CA LEU A 247 25.27 -5.02 7.53
C LEU A 247 25.92 -5.33 8.89
N TYR A 248 26.73 -6.39 8.94
CA TYR A 248 27.34 -6.85 10.20
C TYR A 248 28.76 -6.34 10.37
N ILE A 249 29.03 -5.70 11.50
CA ILE A 249 30.31 -5.06 11.80
C ILE A 249 30.88 -5.71 13.06
N ARG A 250 32.15 -6.09 12.98
CA ARG A 250 32.88 -6.62 14.14
C ARG A 250 33.37 -5.47 15.01
N GLN A 251 33.11 -5.56 16.31
CA GLN A 251 33.64 -4.62 17.29
C GLN A 251 35.03 -5.08 17.79
N PRO A 252 35.89 -4.15 18.25
CA PRO A 252 37.23 -4.48 18.74
C PRO A 252 37.24 -5.41 19.96
N ASP A 253 36.19 -5.38 20.77
CA ASP A 253 36.01 -6.19 21.98
C ASP A 253 35.47 -7.61 21.70
N GLY A 254 35.26 -7.95 20.42
CA GLY A 254 34.69 -9.22 19.99
C GLY A 254 33.17 -9.19 19.76
N GLY A 255 32.49 -8.10 20.11
CA GLY A 255 31.07 -7.89 19.84
C GLY A 255 30.73 -7.75 18.34
N CYS A 256 29.43 -7.69 18.05
CA CYS A 256 28.90 -7.50 16.70
C CYS A 256 27.80 -6.44 16.69
N LEU A 257 27.87 -5.52 15.74
CA LEU A 257 26.79 -4.59 15.42
C LEU A 257 26.09 -5.07 14.14
N ALA A 258 24.77 -5.13 14.17
CA ALA A 258 23.96 -5.21 12.97
C ALA A 258 23.42 -3.81 12.63
N VAL A 259 23.69 -3.34 11.42
CA VAL A 259 23.24 -2.05 10.92
C VAL A 259 22.19 -2.28 9.84
N TYR A 260 21.01 -1.71 10.03
CA TYR A 260 19.88 -1.82 9.12
C TYR A 260 19.62 -0.47 8.45
N PRO A 261 19.94 -0.32 7.16
CA PRO A 261 19.51 0.84 6.39
C PRO A 261 18.01 0.76 6.14
N VAL A 262 17.26 1.71 6.70
CA VAL A 262 15.81 1.86 6.53
C VAL A 262 15.44 3.28 6.10
N TYR A 263 14.43 3.42 5.25
CA TYR A 263 13.91 4.72 4.84
C TYR A 263 13.13 5.38 5.98
N GLU A 264 12.31 4.61 6.70
CA GLU A 264 11.54 5.07 7.85
C GLU A 264 11.61 4.05 9.01
N PRO A 265 12.41 4.31 10.06
CA PRO A 265 12.58 3.39 11.17
C PRO A 265 11.32 3.27 12.02
N ARG A 266 10.86 2.04 12.29
CA ARG A 266 9.73 1.77 13.19
C ARG A 266 9.96 2.25 14.64
N ALA A 267 11.18 2.09 15.14
CA ALA A 267 11.53 2.37 16.53
C ALA A 267 11.81 3.84 16.85
N ALA A 268 11.96 4.72 15.85
CA ALA A 268 12.34 6.12 16.09
C ALA A 268 11.16 7.03 16.46
N LYS A 269 9.92 6.55 16.36
CA LYS A 269 8.74 7.29 16.85
C LYS A 269 8.59 7.07 18.35
N LYS A 270 9.41 7.75 19.17
CA LYS A 270 8.91 8.19 20.48
C LYS A 270 8.15 9.52 20.27
N PRO A 271 6.97 9.68 20.88
CA PRO A 271 6.13 10.88 20.74
C PRO A 271 6.83 12.15 21.22
#